data_AF-A0A0J7JFN9-F1
#
_entry.id   AF-A0A0J7JFN9-F1
#
_cell.length_a   1.000
_cell.length_b   1.000
_cell.length_c   1.000
_cell.angle_alpha   90.00
_cell.angle_beta   90.00
_cell.angle_gamma   90.00
#
_symmetry.space_group_name_H-M   'P 1'
#
loop_
_entity.id
_entity.type
_entity.pdbx_description
1 polymer ?
#
loop_
_entity_poly.entity_id
_entity_poly.type
_entity_poly.pdbx_seq_one_letter_code
_entity_poly.pdbx_strand_id
1 'polypeptide(L)'
;MTFRLLSTALPVLVSLLFSAVAAAKPPELTLAKVYQKGMPLEGYWVSEKFDGVRAYWTGNRLISRGGHEYRAPAWFTRGFPEHPLDGELWMGRGRFAELSGAVRKLVPVDQEWRKIRFMVFDFPVSGMPFDQRLLRLQATVARVGSPFLAVVRQQRATTHEALMARLDAIVRAGAEGLMLRRGSSVYHAGRSDDLLKVKHYRDAEAVVIRQLPGEGKYEGMMGSLLVELENGRRFRIGSGFSDAERASPPEIGAVITFKYYGHTATGLPRFASFLRVRDDEPPR
;
A
#
# COMPACT_ATOMS: atom_id res chain seq x y z
N MET A 1 -29.42 48.19 61.51
CA MET A 1 -29.57 47.85 60.08
C MET A 1 -28.21 47.45 59.54
N THR A 2 -27.96 46.14 59.44
CA THR A 2 -26.71 45.57 58.93
C THR A 2 -27.09 44.39 58.03
N PHE A 3 -27.16 44.63 56.73
CA PHE A 3 -27.40 43.59 55.73
C PHE A 3 -26.08 42.86 55.44
N ARG A 4 -26.01 41.57 55.78
CA ARG A 4 -24.95 40.66 55.32
C ARG A 4 -25.36 40.09 53.97
N LEU A 5 -24.60 40.43 52.92
CA LEU A 5 -24.65 39.78 51.62
C LEU A 5 -23.96 38.42 51.73
N LEU A 6 -24.74 37.33 51.67
CA LEU A 6 -24.21 35.98 51.45
C LEU A 6 -23.90 35.83 49.96
N SER A 7 -22.61 35.78 49.64
CA SER A 7 -22.11 35.44 48.30
C SER A 7 -22.15 33.92 48.14
N THR A 8 -23.10 33.43 47.35
CA THR A 8 -23.20 32.01 46.98
C THR A 8 -22.20 31.72 45.85
N ALA A 9 -21.08 31.08 46.20
CA ALA A 9 -20.16 30.54 45.23
C ALA A 9 -20.78 29.30 44.55
N LEU A 10 -21.10 29.42 43.26
CA LEU A 10 -21.59 28.34 42.41
C LEU A 10 -20.39 27.50 41.92
N PRO A 11 -20.30 26.18 42.19
CA PRO A 11 -19.22 25.38 41.66
C PRO A 11 -19.46 25.13 40.16
N VAL A 12 -18.60 25.68 39.31
CA VAL A 12 -18.57 25.37 37.88
C VAL A 12 -18.04 23.95 37.73
N LEU A 13 -18.97 23.02 37.50
CA LEU A 13 -18.65 21.63 37.15
C LEU A 13 -18.11 21.61 35.71
N VAL A 14 -16.78 21.62 35.56
CA VAL A 14 -16.12 21.42 34.28
C VAL A 14 -16.25 19.94 33.92
N SER A 15 -17.33 19.59 33.22
CA SER A 15 -17.48 18.27 32.59
C SER A 15 -16.49 18.17 31.43
N LEU A 16 -15.33 17.58 31.70
CA LEU A 16 -14.42 17.06 30.68
C LEU A 16 -15.16 15.96 29.90
N LEU A 17 -15.84 16.37 28.82
CA LEU A 17 -16.31 15.47 27.78
C LEU A 17 -15.06 14.87 27.12
N PHE A 18 -14.61 13.72 27.63
CA PHE A 18 -13.78 12.81 26.87
C PHE A 18 -14.64 12.31 25.70
N SER A 19 -14.61 13.02 24.59
CA SER A 19 -15.03 12.46 23.31
C SER A 19 -14.13 11.25 23.07
N ALA A 20 -14.67 10.06 23.32
CA ALA A 20 -14.08 8.83 22.83
C ALA A 20 -13.95 9.01 21.31
N VAL A 21 -12.72 9.24 20.83
CA VAL A 21 -12.43 9.17 19.40
C VAL A 21 -12.69 7.72 19.04
N ALA A 22 -13.89 7.45 18.51
CA ALA A 22 -14.24 6.14 18.02
C ALA A 22 -13.28 5.83 16.86
N ALA A 23 -12.23 5.06 17.17
CA ALA A 23 -11.36 4.51 16.15
C ALA A 23 -12.24 3.69 15.20
N ALA A 24 -12.38 4.16 13.96
CA ALA A 24 -13.19 3.48 12.97
C ALA A 24 -12.63 2.07 12.78
N LYS A 25 -13.49 1.05 12.89
CA LYS A 25 -13.08 -0.33 12.63
C LYS A 25 -12.46 -0.41 11.23
N PRO A 26 -11.27 -1.03 11.08
CA PRO A 26 -10.65 -1.21 9.78
C PRO A 26 -11.61 -1.88 8.80
N PRO A 27 -11.60 -1.49 7.52
CA PRO A 27 -12.43 -2.16 6.52
C PRO A 27 -12.03 -3.64 6.42
N GLU A 28 -13.03 -4.51 6.21
CA GLU A 28 -12.84 -5.94 6.02
C GLU A 28 -12.32 -6.22 4.60
N LEU A 29 -11.00 -6.12 4.44
CA LEU A 29 -10.34 -6.15 3.13
C LEU A 29 -9.88 -7.55 2.72
N THR A 30 -10.05 -7.90 1.44
CA THR A 30 -9.39 -9.06 0.82
C THR A 30 -7.87 -8.83 0.75
N LEU A 31 -7.06 -9.82 1.13
CA LEU A 31 -5.60 -9.77 1.16
C LEU A 31 -5.00 -10.80 0.20
N ALA A 32 -3.95 -10.40 -0.53
CA ALA A 32 -3.38 -11.25 -1.57
C ALA A 32 -2.30 -12.22 -1.05
N LYS A 33 -2.33 -13.48 -1.50
CA LYS A 33 -1.21 -14.43 -1.38
C LYS A 33 -0.20 -14.25 -2.53
N VAL A 34 0.88 -15.03 -2.56
CA VAL A 34 1.89 -14.98 -3.64
C VAL A 34 1.62 -16.09 -4.66
N TYR A 35 1.61 -15.74 -5.94
CA TYR A 35 1.53 -16.73 -7.02
C TYR A 35 2.81 -17.58 -7.08
N GLN A 36 2.65 -18.89 -7.29
CA GLN A 36 3.74 -19.84 -7.49
C GLN A 36 3.54 -20.59 -8.80
N LYS A 37 4.63 -20.94 -9.47
CA LYS A 37 4.58 -21.79 -10.68
C LYS A 37 3.87 -23.10 -10.35
N GLY A 38 2.92 -23.50 -11.19
CA GLY A 38 2.06 -24.68 -10.98
C GLY A 38 0.68 -24.36 -10.39
N MET A 39 0.47 -23.15 -9.85
CA MET A 39 -0.89 -22.72 -9.50
C MET A 39 -1.74 -22.52 -10.78
N PRO A 40 -3.03 -22.89 -10.75
CA PRO A 40 -3.92 -22.73 -11.89
C PRO A 40 -4.11 -21.25 -12.23
N LEU A 41 -4.11 -20.94 -13.53
CA LEU A 41 -4.37 -19.60 -14.06
C LEU A 41 -5.73 -19.48 -14.73
N GLU A 42 -6.38 -20.61 -15.03
CA GLU A 42 -7.70 -20.61 -15.63
C GLU A 42 -8.71 -19.85 -14.77
N GLY A 43 -9.52 -19.01 -15.41
CA GLY A 43 -10.51 -18.17 -14.74
C GLY A 43 -9.93 -16.95 -14.01
N TYR A 44 -8.62 -16.73 -14.00
CA TYR A 44 -8.04 -15.52 -13.39
C TYR A 44 -8.02 -14.33 -14.34
N TRP A 45 -8.18 -13.14 -13.76
CA TRP A 45 -7.86 -11.85 -14.35
C TRP A 45 -6.49 -11.38 -13.88
N VAL A 46 -5.82 -10.62 -14.73
CA VAL A 46 -4.49 -10.05 -14.53
C VAL A 46 -4.57 -8.54 -14.65
N SER A 47 -4.11 -7.84 -13.62
CA SER A 47 -3.97 -6.37 -13.56
C SER A 47 -2.56 -5.96 -13.15
N GLU A 48 -2.17 -4.71 -13.41
CA GLU A 48 -0.97 -4.12 -12.82
C GLU A 48 -1.15 -4.02 -11.30
N LYS A 49 -0.09 -4.37 -10.56
CA LYS A 49 0.04 -4.04 -9.14
C LYS A 49 0.58 -2.62 -9.03
N PHE A 50 -0.27 -1.72 -8.54
CA PHE A 50 0.14 -0.34 -8.25
C PHE A 50 0.91 -0.28 -6.93
N ASP A 51 1.98 0.52 -6.94
CA ASP A 51 2.73 0.93 -5.75
C ASP A 51 2.15 2.26 -5.24
N GLY A 52 0.98 2.17 -4.61
CA GLY A 52 0.24 3.33 -4.11
C GLY A 52 -0.09 3.19 -2.63
N VAL A 53 -1.20 3.80 -2.21
CA VAL A 53 -1.81 3.50 -0.90
C VAL A 53 -3.22 2.98 -1.10
N ARG A 54 -3.53 1.82 -0.52
CA ARG A 54 -4.87 1.23 -0.60
C ARG A 54 -5.89 2.13 0.09
N ALA A 55 -6.97 2.42 -0.62
CA ALA A 55 -8.09 3.20 -0.10
C ALA A 55 -9.41 2.48 -0.37
N TYR A 56 -10.22 2.40 0.67
CA TYR A 56 -11.60 1.92 0.64
C TYR A 56 -12.53 3.13 0.61
N TRP A 57 -13.25 3.30 -0.48
CA TRP A 57 -14.32 4.30 -0.56
C TRP A 57 -15.57 3.73 0.10
N THR A 58 -16.15 4.45 1.06
CA THR A 58 -17.35 4.02 1.79
C THR A 58 -18.66 4.38 1.10
N GLY A 59 -18.61 5.17 0.02
CA GLY A 59 -19.74 5.92 -0.50
C GLY A 59 -19.65 7.43 -0.21
N ASN A 60 -18.84 7.84 0.78
CA ASN A 60 -18.62 9.25 1.11
C ASN A 60 -17.20 9.62 1.55
N ARG A 61 -16.39 8.65 2.00
CA ARG A 61 -15.05 8.87 2.56
C ARG A 61 -14.07 7.83 2.04
N LEU A 62 -12.80 8.21 1.97
CA LEU A 62 -11.69 7.31 1.65
C LEU A 62 -11.04 6.84 2.94
N ILE A 63 -11.03 5.54 3.19
CA ILE A 63 -10.51 4.92 4.40
C ILE A 63 -9.30 4.07 4.05
N SER A 64 -8.20 4.27 4.78
CA SER A 64 -6.99 3.48 4.65
C SER A 64 -7.20 2.04 5.12
N ARG A 65 -6.24 1.18 4.81
CA ARG A 65 -6.21 -0.20 5.32
C ARG A 65 -6.31 -0.29 6.85
N GLY A 66 -5.76 0.68 7.58
CA GLY A 66 -5.78 0.72 9.05
C GLY A 66 -7.05 1.30 9.65
N GLY A 67 -8.02 1.74 8.83
CA GLY A 67 -9.25 2.39 9.30
C GLY A 67 -9.19 3.91 9.40
N HIS A 68 -8.06 4.55 9.07
CA HIS A 68 -7.91 6.01 9.11
C HIS A 68 -8.40 6.68 7.83
N GLU A 69 -9.05 7.83 7.95
CA GLU A 69 -9.55 8.60 6.81
C GLU A 69 -8.43 9.34 6.04
N TYR A 70 -8.41 9.19 4.72
CA TYR A 70 -7.68 10.09 3.83
C TYR A 70 -8.54 11.31 3.54
N ARG A 71 -8.10 12.48 4.02
CA ARG A 71 -8.82 13.75 3.85
C ARG A 71 -8.63 14.30 2.44
N ALA A 72 -9.37 13.78 1.48
CA ALA A 72 -9.35 14.28 0.11
C ALA A 72 -10.06 15.65 0.00
N PRO A 73 -9.59 16.55 -0.88
CA PRO A 73 -10.37 17.73 -1.24
C PRO A 73 -11.76 17.34 -1.77
N ALA A 74 -12.79 18.12 -1.44
CA ALA A 74 -14.17 17.83 -1.86
C ALA A 74 -14.35 17.75 -3.38
N TRP A 75 -13.50 18.41 -4.17
CA TRP A 75 -13.53 18.31 -5.63
C TRP A 75 -13.02 16.96 -6.15
N PHE A 76 -12.17 16.24 -5.39
CA PHE A 76 -11.56 14.98 -5.83
C PHE A 76 -12.60 13.85 -5.89
N THR A 77 -13.45 13.76 -4.86
CA THR A 77 -14.49 12.74 -4.73
C THR A 77 -15.85 13.18 -5.29
N ARG A 78 -15.93 14.37 -5.89
CA ARG A 78 -17.20 14.90 -6.40
C ARG A 78 -17.77 13.98 -7.47
N GLY A 79 -19.02 13.55 -7.26
CA GLY A 79 -19.73 12.66 -8.17
C GLY A 79 -19.31 11.19 -8.10
N PHE A 80 -18.41 10.81 -7.17
CA PHE A 80 -18.15 9.39 -6.89
C PHE A 80 -19.46 8.70 -6.46
N PRO A 81 -19.60 7.40 -6.74
CA PRO A 81 -20.85 6.70 -6.46
C PRO A 81 -21.06 6.57 -4.95
N GLU A 82 -22.31 6.50 -4.50
CA GLU A 82 -22.64 6.24 -3.08
C GLU A 82 -22.42 4.77 -2.68
N HIS A 83 -21.85 3.96 -3.56
CA HIS A 83 -21.50 2.57 -3.31
C HIS A 83 -20.04 2.42 -2.92
N PRO A 84 -19.70 1.42 -2.08
CA PRO A 84 -18.32 1.18 -1.73
C PRO A 84 -17.46 0.77 -2.93
N LEU A 85 -16.18 1.15 -2.90
CA LEU A 85 -15.18 0.76 -3.90
C LEU A 85 -13.86 0.41 -3.19
N ASP A 86 -13.15 -0.57 -3.72
CA ASP A 86 -11.79 -0.93 -3.26
C ASP A 86 -10.79 -0.59 -4.35
N GLY A 87 -9.74 0.12 -3.98
CA GLY A 87 -8.79 0.66 -4.94
C GLY A 87 -7.48 1.12 -4.32
N GLU A 88 -6.65 1.70 -5.16
CA GLU A 88 -5.37 2.29 -4.78
C GLU A 88 -5.38 3.77 -5.13
N LEU A 89 -5.09 4.66 -4.18
CA LEU A 89 -4.67 6.01 -4.52
C LEU A 89 -3.27 5.92 -5.13
N TRP A 90 -3.08 6.52 -6.30
CA TRP A 90 -1.87 6.33 -7.09
C TRP A 90 -1.47 7.61 -7.82
N MET A 91 -0.17 7.90 -7.84
CA MET A 91 0.40 9.13 -8.41
C MET A 91 1.34 8.87 -9.60
N GLY A 92 1.41 7.64 -10.09
CA GLY A 92 2.39 7.23 -11.10
C GLY A 92 3.42 6.27 -10.55
N ARG A 93 4.16 5.62 -11.46
CA ARG A 93 5.24 4.68 -11.13
C ARG A 93 6.40 5.42 -10.46
N GLY A 94 7.01 4.81 -9.44
CA GLY A 94 8.15 5.38 -8.72
C GLY A 94 7.84 6.61 -7.85
N ARG A 95 6.56 6.93 -7.62
CA ARG A 95 6.13 8.13 -6.88
C ARG A 95 5.45 7.82 -5.54
N PHE A 96 5.71 6.65 -4.97
CA PHE A 96 5.14 6.22 -3.70
C PHE A 96 5.42 7.21 -2.56
N ALA A 97 6.67 7.68 -2.41
CA ALA A 97 7.04 8.60 -1.33
C ALA A 97 6.28 9.93 -1.41
N GLU A 98 6.19 10.53 -2.61
CA GLU A 98 5.44 11.76 -2.85
C GLU A 98 3.93 11.56 -2.58
N LEU A 99 3.35 10.46 -3.08
CA LEU A 99 1.96 10.10 -2.81
C LEU A 99 1.70 9.97 -1.30
N SER A 100 2.55 9.22 -0.61
CA SER A 100 2.41 8.91 0.81
C SER A 100 2.48 10.19 1.66
N GLY A 101 3.38 11.11 1.32
CA GLY A 101 3.45 12.44 1.93
C GLY A 101 2.18 13.26 1.70
N ALA A 102 1.64 13.26 0.48
CA ALA A 102 0.45 14.04 0.12
C ALA A 102 -0.83 13.57 0.85
N VAL A 103 -1.09 12.27 0.88
CA VAL A 103 -2.33 11.69 1.41
C VAL A 103 -2.39 11.66 2.94
N ARG A 104 -1.25 11.79 3.64
CA ARG A 104 -1.17 11.79 5.11
C ARG A 104 -1.41 13.16 5.75
N LYS A 105 -1.49 14.24 4.96
CA LYS A 105 -1.69 15.59 5.49
C LYS A 105 -3.09 15.76 6.06
N LEU A 106 -3.15 16.40 7.24
CA LEU A 106 -4.43 16.75 7.88
C LEU A 106 -5.23 17.79 7.08
N VAL A 107 -4.53 18.66 6.36
CA VAL A 107 -5.10 19.62 5.41
C VAL A 107 -4.59 19.25 4.02
N PRO A 108 -5.46 18.79 3.10
CA PRO A 108 -5.02 18.40 1.78
C PRO A 108 -4.52 19.59 0.97
N VAL A 109 -3.50 19.37 0.15
CA VAL A 109 -2.94 20.37 -0.75
C VAL A 109 -3.42 20.08 -2.17
N ASP A 110 -4.17 21.01 -2.76
CA ASP A 110 -4.81 20.83 -4.07
C ASP A 110 -3.84 20.43 -5.18
N GLN A 111 -2.67 21.08 -5.23
CA GLN A 111 -1.67 20.82 -6.27
C GLN A 111 -1.11 19.38 -6.22
N GLU A 112 -1.08 18.75 -5.05
CA GLU A 112 -0.63 17.37 -4.89
C GLU A 112 -1.73 16.39 -5.29
N TRP A 113 -2.96 16.63 -4.82
CA TRP A 113 -4.11 15.79 -5.11
C TRP A 113 -4.49 15.77 -6.59
N ARG A 114 -4.21 16.85 -7.34
CA ARG A 114 -4.41 16.88 -8.80
C ARG A 114 -3.56 15.86 -9.56
N LYS A 115 -2.49 15.35 -8.94
CA LYS A 115 -1.62 14.32 -9.50
C LYS A 115 -2.05 12.90 -9.11
N ILE A 116 -3.03 12.77 -8.22
CA ILE A 116 -3.51 11.49 -7.69
C ILE A 116 -4.71 11.02 -8.49
N ARG A 117 -4.82 9.71 -8.69
CA ARG A 117 -6.03 9.03 -9.15
C ARG A 117 -6.40 7.93 -8.18
N PHE A 118 -7.69 7.67 -8.04
CA PHE A 118 -8.20 6.48 -7.35
C PHE A 118 -8.41 5.36 -8.38
N MET A 119 -7.47 4.41 -8.36
CA MET A 119 -7.40 3.27 -9.27
C MET A 119 -8.18 2.10 -8.67
N VAL A 120 -9.47 1.99 -9.00
CA VAL A 120 -10.37 1.00 -8.41
C VAL A 120 -10.26 -0.36 -9.09
N PHE A 121 -10.13 -1.41 -8.28
CA PHE A 121 -9.96 -2.79 -8.76
C PHE A 121 -11.06 -3.73 -8.26
N ASP A 122 -11.99 -3.25 -7.41
CA ASP A 122 -13.16 -4.03 -7.01
C ASP A 122 -14.37 -3.17 -6.62
N PHE A 123 -15.51 -3.85 -6.61
CA PHE A 123 -16.80 -3.35 -6.16
C PHE A 123 -17.30 -4.30 -5.05
N PRO A 124 -16.97 -4.08 -3.76
CA PRO A 124 -17.07 -5.06 -2.66
C PRO A 124 -18.53 -5.36 -2.24
N VAL A 125 -19.28 -6.00 -3.15
CA VAL A 125 -20.61 -6.55 -2.91
C VAL A 125 -20.49 -8.02 -2.54
N SER A 126 -21.06 -8.37 -1.39
CA SER A 126 -21.10 -9.74 -0.89
C SER A 126 -21.89 -10.66 -1.82
N GLY A 127 -21.47 -11.93 -1.92
CA GLY A 127 -22.15 -12.97 -2.70
C GLY A 127 -22.05 -12.87 -4.22
N MET A 128 -21.61 -11.75 -4.78
CA MET A 128 -21.46 -11.57 -6.22
C MET A 128 -20.06 -12.02 -6.70
N PRO A 129 -19.91 -12.83 -7.76
CA PRO A 129 -18.60 -13.19 -8.32
C PRO A 129 -17.82 -12.01 -8.92
N PHE A 130 -16.49 -12.08 -8.94
CA PHE A 130 -15.63 -11.00 -9.44
C PHE A 130 -15.93 -10.64 -10.91
N ASP A 131 -16.25 -11.60 -11.76
CA ASP A 131 -16.61 -11.34 -13.16
C ASP A 131 -17.80 -10.36 -13.26
N GLN A 132 -18.81 -10.51 -12.40
CA GLN A 132 -19.96 -9.61 -12.35
C GLN A 132 -19.61 -8.29 -11.66
N ARG A 133 -18.82 -8.32 -10.58
CA ARG A 133 -18.36 -7.10 -9.89
C ARG A 133 -17.53 -6.21 -10.81
N LEU A 134 -16.68 -6.79 -11.67
CA LEU A 134 -15.87 -6.06 -12.63
C LEU A 134 -16.73 -5.33 -13.67
N LEU A 135 -17.74 -5.99 -14.23
CA LEU A 135 -18.67 -5.36 -15.17
C LEU A 135 -19.43 -4.20 -14.50
N ARG A 136 -19.92 -4.41 -13.27
CA ARG A 136 -20.59 -3.36 -12.50
C ARG A 136 -19.66 -2.20 -12.17
N LEU A 137 -18.42 -2.48 -11.81
CA LEU A 137 -17.38 -1.49 -11.54
C LEU A 137 -17.13 -0.62 -12.79
N GLN A 138 -16.93 -1.25 -13.95
CA GLN A 138 -16.72 -0.56 -15.22
C GLN A 138 -17.89 0.34 -15.59
N ALA A 139 -19.13 -0.17 -15.52
CA ALA A 139 -20.32 0.62 -15.81
C ALA A 139 -20.50 1.80 -14.84
N THR A 140 -20.21 1.58 -13.55
CA THR A 140 -20.32 2.62 -12.52
C THR A 140 -19.31 3.73 -12.75
N VAL A 141 -18.03 3.39 -12.93
CA VAL A 141 -16.97 4.39 -13.15
C VAL A 141 -17.16 5.15 -14.46
N ALA A 142 -17.59 4.47 -15.53
CA ALA A 142 -17.88 5.11 -16.80
C ALA A 142 -18.99 6.18 -16.68
N ARG A 143 -20.04 5.90 -15.88
CA ARG A 143 -21.13 6.87 -15.64
C ARG A 143 -20.68 8.08 -14.83
N VAL A 144 -19.75 7.90 -13.89
CA VAL A 144 -19.22 8.99 -13.07
C VAL A 144 -18.42 9.98 -13.91
N GLY A 145 -17.62 9.49 -14.86
CA GLY A 145 -16.87 10.35 -15.79
C GLY A 145 -15.81 11.25 -15.14
N SER A 146 -15.41 10.97 -13.89
CA SER A 146 -14.41 11.77 -13.17
C SER A 146 -13.00 11.43 -13.65
N PRO A 147 -12.12 12.43 -13.87
CA PRO A 147 -10.71 12.18 -14.21
C PRO A 147 -9.91 11.59 -13.04
N PHE A 148 -10.46 11.62 -11.82
CA PHE A 148 -9.82 11.16 -10.59
C PHE A 148 -10.22 9.72 -10.21
N LEU A 149 -11.14 9.10 -10.94
CA LEU A 149 -11.62 7.73 -10.69
C LEU A 149 -11.42 6.88 -11.95
N ALA A 150 -10.68 5.80 -11.84
CA ALA A 150 -10.40 4.93 -12.98
C ALA A 150 -10.39 3.45 -12.59
N VAL A 151 -10.95 2.60 -13.46
CA VAL A 151 -10.87 1.14 -13.27
C VAL A 151 -9.51 0.63 -13.68
N VAL A 152 -8.91 -0.20 -12.84
CA VAL A 152 -7.67 -0.91 -13.18
C VAL A 152 -7.92 -1.84 -14.37
N ARG A 153 -7.08 -1.75 -15.41
CA ARG A 153 -7.20 -2.61 -16.60
C ARG A 153 -7.03 -4.07 -16.21
N GLN A 154 -8.04 -4.88 -16.53
CA GLN A 154 -8.05 -6.33 -16.35
C GLN A 154 -7.91 -7.03 -17.70
N GLN A 155 -7.18 -8.14 -17.75
CA GLN A 155 -7.09 -9.05 -18.90
C GLN A 155 -7.10 -10.49 -18.41
N ARG A 156 -7.58 -11.46 -19.19
CA ARG A 156 -7.55 -12.86 -18.76
C ARG A 156 -6.12 -13.37 -18.64
N ALA A 157 -5.85 -14.16 -17.61
CA ALA A 157 -4.62 -14.94 -17.48
C ALA A 157 -4.64 -16.08 -18.52
N THR A 158 -3.46 -16.45 -18.99
CA THR A 158 -3.28 -17.55 -19.93
C THR A 158 -2.28 -18.56 -19.35
N THR A 159 -1.03 -18.55 -19.81
CA THR A 159 0.02 -19.45 -19.36
C THR A 159 0.95 -18.76 -18.37
N HIS A 160 1.73 -19.58 -17.64
CA HIS A 160 2.78 -19.07 -16.76
C HIS A 160 3.78 -18.21 -17.53
N GLU A 161 4.21 -18.67 -18.70
CA GLU A 161 5.19 -18.00 -19.56
C GLU A 161 4.68 -16.63 -20.01
N ALA A 162 3.42 -16.53 -20.44
CA ALA A 162 2.81 -15.27 -20.84
C ALA A 162 2.66 -14.31 -19.64
N LEU A 163 2.29 -14.83 -18.47
CA LEU A 163 2.19 -14.04 -17.24
C LEU A 163 3.56 -13.46 -16.83
N MET A 164 4.62 -14.27 -16.88
CA MET A 164 5.98 -13.83 -16.55
C MET A 164 6.53 -12.85 -17.59
N ALA A 165 6.31 -13.09 -18.88
CA ALA A 165 6.71 -12.14 -19.93
C ALA A 165 6.01 -10.77 -19.78
N ARG A 166 4.72 -10.77 -19.41
CA ARG A 166 4.00 -9.54 -19.10
C ARG A 166 4.56 -8.86 -17.86
N LEU A 167 4.86 -9.63 -16.81
CA LEU A 167 5.48 -9.12 -15.59
C LEU A 167 6.81 -8.43 -15.89
N ASP A 168 7.69 -9.08 -16.65
CA ASP A 168 8.97 -8.52 -17.10
C ASP A 168 8.77 -7.18 -17.84
N ALA A 169 7.82 -7.14 -18.78
CA ALA A 169 7.55 -5.96 -19.57
C ALA A 169 7.09 -4.76 -18.71
N ILE A 170 6.17 -4.97 -17.76
CA ILE A 170 5.67 -3.88 -16.93
C ILE A 170 6.68 -3.44 -15.85
N VAL A 171 7.46 -4.39 -15.31
CA VAL A 171 8.52 -4.09 -14.33
C VAL A 171 9.63 -3.27 -14.98
N ARG A 172 10.04 -3.61 -16.22
CA ARG A 172 10.95 -2.78 -17.01
C ARG A 172 10.43 -1.36 -17.23
N ALA A 173 9.10 -1.20 -17.29
CA ALA A 173 8.45 0.09 -17.42
C ALA A 173 8.17 0.77 -16.04
N GLY A 174 8.71 0.23 -14.95
CA GLY A 174 8.66 0.80 -13.59
C GLY A 174 7.47 0.38 -12.73
N ALA A 175 6.66 -0.59 -13.16
CA ALA A 175 5.55 -1.12 -12.36
C ALA A 175 6.06 -2.02 -11.21
N GLU A 176 5.27 -2.18 -10.15
CA GLU A 176 5.66 -3.03 -9.01
C GLU A 176 5.52 -4.53 -9.33
N GLY A 177 4.53 -4.90 -10.13
CA GLY A 177 4.25 -6.28 -10.49
C GLY A 177 2.85 -6.47 -11.05
N LEU A 178 2.31 -7.70 -10.97
CA LEU A 178 0.94 -8.00 -11.37
C LEU A 178 0.09 -8.46 -10.18
N MET A 179 -1.22 -8.32 -10.32
CA MET A 179 -2.23 -8.92 -9.47
C MET A 179 -3.04 -9.92 -10.29
N LEU A 180 -3.32 -11.07 -9.70
CA LEU A 180 -4.20 -12.11 -10.23
C LEU A 180 -5.47 -12.15 -9.39
N ARG A 181 -6.62 -12.21 -10.03
CA ARG A 181 -7.90 -12.39 -9.34
C ARG A 181 -8.83 -13.40 -9.99
N ARG A 182 -9.30 -14.37 -9.21
CA ARG A 182 -10.20 -15.43 -9.69
C ARG A 182 -11.58 -14.87 -10.02
N GLY A 183 -12.05 -15.05 -11.25
CA GLY A 183 -13.32 -14.53 -11.75
C GLY A 183 -14.55 -15.00 -10.97
N SER A 184 -14.55 -16.27 -10.53
CA SER A 184 -15.63 -16.85 -9.75
C SER A 184 -15.60 -16.48 -8.26
N SER A 185 -14.54 -15.82 -7.77
CA SER A 185 -14.40 -15.49 -6.35
C SER A 185 -15.46 -14.50 -5.87
N VAL A 186 -16.02 -14.75 -4.69
CA VAL A 186 -16.85 -13.78 -3.95
C VAL A 186 -15.97 -12.88 -3.07
N TYR A 187 -16.44 -11.67 -2.77
CA TYR A 187 -15.73 -10.77 -1.86
C TYR A 187 -15.73 -11.36 -0.46
N HIS A 188 -14.54 -11.46 0.15
CA HIS A 188 -14.39 -11.86 1.55
C HIS A 188 -13.14 -11.21 2.15
N ALA A 189 -13.17 -11.01 3.46
CA ALA A 189 -12.04 -10.53 4.23
C ALA A 189 -10.95 -11.61 4.34
N GLY A 190 -9.69 -11.18 4.41
CA GLY A 190 -8.58 -12.10 4.68
C GLY A 190 -7.91 -12.67 3.42
N ARG A 191 -7.08 -13.69 3.62
CA ARG A 191 -6.20 -14.25 2.59
C ARG A 191 -6.78 -15.52 1.99
N SER A 192 -6.81 -15.59 0.67
CA SER A 192 -7.17 -16.79 -0.08
C SER A 192 -6.39 -16.85 -1.39
N ASP A 193 -6.57 -17.95 -2.12
CA ASP A 193 -5.97 -18.10 -3.45
C ASP A 193 -6.75 -17.32 -4.53
N ASP A 194 -7.84 -16.66 -4.16
CA ASP A 194 -8.68 -15.88 -5.07
C ASP A 194 -8.03 -14.55 -5.48
N LEU A 195 -7.08 -14.06 -4.69
CA LEU A 195 -6.31 -12.86 -4.98
C LEU A 195 -4.81 -13.16 -4.76
N LEU A 196 -4.01 -13.08 -5.82
CA LEU A 196 -2.57 -13.36 -5.77
C LEU A 196 -1.77 -12.16 -6.28
N LYS A 197 -0.61 -11.91 -5.65
CA LYS A 197 0.42 -11.00 -6.16
C LYS A 197 1.44 -11.80 -6.95
N VAL A 198 1.77 -11.34 -8.16
CA VAL A 198 2.81 -11.90 -9.01
C VAL A 198 4.00 -10.95 -8.96
N LYS A 199 5.13 -11.43 -8.46
CA LYS A 199 6.37 -10.67 -8.33
C LYS A 199 7.53 -11.54 -8.82
N HIS A 200 8.53 -10.93 -9.47
CA HIS A 200 9.79 -11.63 -9.76
C HIS A 200 10.60 -11.91 -8.50
N TYR A 201 10.44 -11.03 -7.51
CA TYR A 201 11.19 -11.05 -6.27
C TYR A 201 10.27 -11.33 -5.08
N ARG A 202 10.84 -11.96 -4.07
CA ARG A 202 10.28 -12.04 -2.73
C ARG A 202 10.80 -10.86 -1.93
N ASP A 203 10.00 -10.37 -1.00
CA ASP A 203 10.43 -9.45 0.04
C ASP A 203 10.68 -10.23 1.34
N ALA A 204 11.60 -9.73 2.14
CA ALA A 204 11.86 -10.23 3.49
C ALA A 204 12.43 -9.10 4.36
N GLU A 205 12.44 -9.33 5.67
CA GLU A 205 12.97 -8.40 6.66
C GLU A 205 14.32 -8.88 7.17
N ALA A 206 15.18 -7.93 7.53
CA ALA A 206 16.46 -8.19 8.16
C ALA A 206 16.83 -7.03 9.09
N VAL A 207 17.57 -7.33 10.15
CA VAL A 207 18.10 -6.33 11.09
C VAL A 207 19.46 -5.87 10.59
N VAL A 208 19.69 -4.56 10.58
CA VAL A 208 21.00 -3.99 10.24
C VAL A 208 21.99 -4.26 11.36
N ILE A 209 23.05 -5.01 11.07
CA ILE A 209 24.09 -5.35 12.05
C ILE A 209 25.30 -4.43 11.89
N ARG A 210 25.61 -4.02 10.66
CA ARG A 210 26.75 -3.14 10.39
C ARG A 210 26.57 -2.36 9.08
N GLN A 211 27.02 -1.11 9.08
CA GLN A 211 27.23 -0.31 7.87
C GLN A 211 28.66 -0.52 7.38
N LEU A 212 28.84 -0.84 6.10
CA LEU A 212 30.13 -1.09 5.49
C LEU A 212 30.49 0.05 4.53
N PRO A 213 31.75 0.56 4.56
CA PRO A 213 32.16 1.68 3.74
C PRO A 213 32.06 1.36 2.24
N GLY A 214 31.79 2.39 1.45
CA GLY A 214 31.80 2.34 0.00
C GLY A 214 33.18 2.56 -0.58
N GLU A 215 33.34 2.12 -1.83
CA GLU A 215 34.56 2.31 -2.63
C GLU A 215 34.21 3.07 -3.91
N GLY A 216 35.20 3.69 -4.55
CA GLY A 216 35.04 4.44 -5.80
C GLY A 216 34.03 5.58 -5.65
N LYS A 217 32.95 5.57 -6.44
CA LYS A 217 31.93 6.63 -6.40
C LYS A 217 31.20 6.78 -5.05
N TYR A 218 31.32 5.81 -4.15
CA TYR A 218 30.72 5.85 -2.81
C TYR A 218 31.78 5.96 -1.69
N GLU A 219 32.99 6.39 -2.02
CA GLU A 219 34.02 6.70 -1.02
C GLU A 219 33.52 7.78 -0.04
N GLY A 220 33.76 7.58 1.25
CA GLY A 220 33.22 8.43 2.32
C GLY A 220 31.72 8.23 2.62
N MET A 221 31.03 7.33 1.89
CA MET A 221 29.62 6.98 2.10
C MET A 221 29.44 5.49 2.40
N MET A 222 28.22 5.07 2.72
CA MET A 222 27.89 3.66 2.88
C MET A 222 27.86 2.93 1.52
N GLY A 223 28.62 1.84 1.44
CA GLY A 223 28.66 0.95 0.28
C GLY A 223 27.62 -0.17 0.38
N SER A 224 27.55 -0.82 1.54
CA SER A 224 26.57 -1.88 1.80
C SER A 224 26.21 -2.00 3.28
N LEU A 225 25.09 -2.66 3.55
CA LEU A 225 24.71 -3.08 4.90
C LEU A 225 25.02 -4.58 5.07
N LEU A 226 25.61 -4.94 6.20
CA LEU A 226 25.57 -6.32 6.70
C LEU A 226 24.30 -6.47 7.52
N VAL A 227 23.47 -7.43 7.15
CA VAL A 227 22.17 -7.66 7.78
C VAL A 227 22.03 -9.09 8.27
N GLU A 228 21.16 -9.30 9.26
CA GLU A 228 20.82 -10.60 9.82
C GLU A 228 19.34 -10.91 9.62
N LEU A 229 19.05 -12.10 9.10
CA LEU A 229 17.71 -12.65 8.97
C LEU A 229 17.23 -13.23 10.32
N GLU A 230 15.92 -13.41 10.47
CA GLU A 230 15.31 -14.02 11.66
C GLU A 230 15.90 -15.40 12.02
N ASN A 231 16.37 -16.16 11.02
CA ASN A 231 17.04 -17.45 11.22
C ASN A 231 18.53 -17.34 11.59
N GLY A 232 19.01 -16.15 12.00
CA GLY A 232 20.38 -15.85 12.41
C GLY A 232 21.40 -15.76 11.28
N ARG A 233 20.97 -15.94 10.03
CA ARG A 233 21.89 -15.92 8.88
C ARG A 233 22.22 -14.49 8.45
N ARG A 234 23.49 -14.27 8.13
CA ARG A 234 24.01 -12.95 7.75
C ARG A 234 24.41 -12.90 6.28
N PHE A 235 24.13 -11.76 5.64
CA PHE A 235 24.57 -11.47 4.27
C PHE A 235 24.62 -9.95 4.04
N ARG A 236 25.25 -9.54 2.92
CA ARG A 236 25.37 -8.12 2.56
C ARG A 236 24.30 -7.70 1.57
N ILE A 237 23.81 -6.47 1.72
CA ILE A 237 22.96 -5.77 0.75
C ILE A 237 23.69 -4.51 0.32
N GLY A 238 24.13 -4.46 -0.94
CA GLY A 238 24.91 -3.34 -1.49
C GLY A 238 24.20 -2.48 -2.53
N SER A 239 22.95 -2.80 -2.86
CA SER A 239 22.17 -2.14 -3.92
C SER A 239 20.76 -1.80 -3.43
N GLY A 240 20.07 -0.92 -4.16
CA GLY A 240 18.73 -0.46 -3.79
C GLY A 240 18.69 0.83 -2.96
N PHE A 241 19.85 1.36 -2.57
CA PHE A 241 19.97 2.65 -1.87
C PHE A 241 20.15 3.80 -2.86
N SER A 242 19.42 4.90 -2.62
CA SER A 242 19.67 6.22 -3.18
C SER A 242 20.96 6.83 -2.62
N ASP A 243 21.48 7.87 -3.27
CA ASP A 243 22.69 8.56 -2.79
C ASP A 243 22.46 9.22 -1.43
N ALA A 244 21.25 9.72 -1.16
CA ALA A 244 20.87 10.26 0.15
C ALA A 244 20.90 9.17 1.24
N GLU A 245 20.40 7.96 0.96
CA GLU A 245 20.47 6.82 1.87
C GLU A 245 21.89 6.27 2.03
N ARG A 246 22.80 6.56 1.10
CA ARG A 246 24.22 6.20 1.27
C ARG A 246 24.96 7.20 2.14
N ALA A 247 24.63 8.48 2.03
CA ALA A 247 25.14 9.53 2.89
C ALA A 247 24.57 9.44 4.31
N SER A 248 23.30 9.02 4.46
CA SER A 248 22.63 8.79 5.74
C SER A 248 22.02 7.38 5.77
N PRO A 249 22.83 6.35 6.07
CA PRO A 249 22.40 4.96 6.04
C PRO A 249 21.45 4.58 7.16
N PRO A 250 20.59 3.54 6.95
CA PRO A 250 19.81 2.95 8.02
C PRO A 250 20.66 2.58 9.24
N GLU A 251 20.21 2.97 10.42
CA GLU A 251 20.94 2.78 11.68
C GLU A 251 21.15 1.28 12.00
N ILE A 252 22.21 0.98 12.75
CA ILE A 252 22.40 -0.35 13.32
C ILE A 252 21.23 -0.65 14.27
N GLY A 253 20.64 -1.84 14.14
CA GLY A 253 19.44 -2.23 14.86
C GLY A 253 18.13 -1.93 14.11
N ALA A 254 18.16 -1.10 13.06
CA ALA A 254 16.96 -0.86 12.25
C ALA A 254 16.51 -2.14 11.53
N VAL A 255 15.19 -2.33 11.46
CA VAL A 255 14.59 -3.37 10.62
C VAL A 255 14.37 -2.79 9.23
N ILE A 256 14.92 -3.46 8.22
CA ILE A 256 14.75 -3.06 6.82
C ILE A 256 13.94 -4.11 6.07
N THR A 257 13.18 -3.68 5.07
CA THR A 257 12.65 -4.56 4.04
C THR A 257 13.61 -4.58 2.86
N PHE A 258 13.93 -5.78 2.36
CA PHE A 258 14.71 -5.96 1.13
C PHE A 258 13.97 -6.90 0.18
N LYS A 259 14.26 -6.79 -1.13
CA LYS A 259 13.79 -7.72 -2.15
C LYS A 259 14.89 -8.65 -2.61
N TYR A 260 14.54 -9.86 -3.03
CA TYR A 260 15.47 -10.88 -3.52
C TYR A 260 14.81 -11.85 -4.50
N TYR A 261 15.60 -12.54 -5.32
CA TYR A 261 15.15 -13.38 -6.43
C TYR A 261 15.57 -14.85 -6.22
N GLY A 262 14.79 -15.57 -5.42
CA GLY A 262 15.10 -16.95 -5.02
C GLY A 262 16.29 -17.03 -4.06
N HIS A 263 16.78 -18.25 -3.80
CA HIS A 263 17.87 -18.47 -2.86
C HIS A 263 19.11 -19.02 -3.57
N THR A 264 20.29 -18.76 -3.01
CA THR A 264 21.54 -19.44 -3.39
C THR A 264 21.46 -20.94 -3.03
N ALA A 265 22.42 -21.75 -3.49
CA ALA A 265 22.53 -23.16 -3.09
C ALA A 265 22.66 -23.33 -1.56
N THR A 266 23.21 -22.32 -0.88
CA THR A 266 23.31 -22.29 0.58
C THR A 266 22.04 -21.77 1.26
N GLY A 267 21.01 -21.34 0.52
CA GLY A 267 19.74 -20.84 1.05
C GLY A 267 19.71 -19.35 1.39
N LEU A 268 20.71 -18.55 1.01
CA LEU A 268 20.68 -17.09 1.21
C LEU A 268 19.87 -16.40 0.11
N PRO A 269 19.21 -15.26 0.40
CA PRO A 269 18.55 -14.45 -0.61
C PRO A 269 19.49 -14.05 -1.76
N ARG A 270 19.12 -14.38 -3.02
CA ARG A 270 19.91 -14.05 -4.21
C ARG A 270 19.51 -12.68 -4.77
N PHE A 271 20.47 -11.91 -5.27
CA PHE A 271 20.24 -10.57 -5.84
C PHE A 271 19.45 -9.65 -4.90
N ALA A 272 19.81 -9.69 -3.61
CA ALA A 272 19.15 -8.90 -2.61
C ALA A 272 19.43 -7.40 -2.81
N SER A 273 18.38 -6.59 -2.72
CA SER A 273 18.46 -5.13 -2.80
C SER A 273 17.53 -4.48 -1.78
N PHE A 274 17.99 -3.39 -1.17
CA PHE A 274 17.23 -2.61 -0.22
C PHE A 274 15.94 -2.07 -0.85
N LEU A 275 14.87 -2.04 -0.06
CA LEU A 275 13.61 -1.40 -0.45
C LEU A 275 13.31 -0.18 0.43
N ARG A 276 13.32 -0.35 1.76
CA ARG A 276 13.01 0.71 2.72
C ARG A 276 13.39 0.30 4.14
N VAL A 277 13.57 1.30 5.00
CA VAL A 277 13.44 1.10 6.45
C VAL A 277 11.98 0.82 6.76
N ARG A 278 11.72 -0.11 7.67
CA ARG A 278 10.36 -0.44 8.08
C ARG A 278 9.83 0.66 9.01
N ASP A 279 8.85 1.41 8.53
CA ASP A 279 8.16 2.49 9.24
C ASP A 279 6.67 2.51 8.82
N ASP A 280 6.03 1.35 8.88
CA ASP A 280 4.73 1.07 8.26
C ASP A 280 3.51 1.57 9.05
N GLU A 281 3.70 2.24 10.18
CA GLU A 281 2.60 2.76 11.00
C GLU A 281 2.55 4.30 10.99
N PRO A 282 1.38 4.91 10.72
CA PRO A 282 1.19 6.32 11.03
C PRO A 282 1.43 6.55 12.53
N PRO A 283 1.96 7.72 12.92
CA PRO A 283 1.94 8.09 14.33
C PRO A 283 0.50 8.08 14.84
N ARG A 284 0.34 7.62 16.08
CA ARG A 284 -0.94 7.58 16.81
C ARG A 284 -1.60 8.95 16.88
#